data_AF-A0A6N6SRK3-F1
#
_entry.id   AF-A0A6N6SRK3-F1
#
_cell.length_a   1.000
_cell.length_b   1.000
_cell.length_c   1.000
_cell.angle_alpha   90.00
_cell.angle_beta   90.00
_cell.angle_gamma   90.00
#
_symmetry.space_group_name_H-M   'P 1'
#
loop_
_entity.id
_entity.type
_entity.pdbx_description
1 polymer ?
#
loop_
_entity_poly.entity_id
_entity_poly.type
_entity_poly.pdbx_seq_one_letter_code
_entity_poly.pdbx_strand_id
1 'polypeptide(L)'
;MDEMNGTDLIELTAEIISAYVSNNSVTKEDLSSIIADVHEALSKATQRPGQIEREELRPAVAVKKSVTPDYIVCLEDGKKFKSLKRHLRTHYNLSPEEYREKWGLPHDYPMVAPNYAQARSALAKQMGLGTRREK
;
A
#
# COMPACT_ATOMS: atom_id res chain seq x y z
N MET A 1 -17.71 19.61 1.58
CA MET A 1 -16.28 19.35 1.32
C MET A 1 -15.93 20.32 0.23
N ASP A 2 -15.49 21.50 0.63
CA ASP A 2 -15.19 22.60 -0.27
C ASP A 2 -13.86 22.30 -0.94
N GLU A 3 -13.90 21.96 -2.22
CA GLU A 3 -12.73 22.09 -3.09
C GLU A 3 -12.34 23.57 -3.09
N MET A 4 -11.26 23.92 -2.40
CA MET A 4 -10.64 25.23 -2.54
C MET A 4 -10.17 25.35 -3.99
N ASN A 5 -10.79 26.24 -4.75
CA ASN A 5 -10.46 26.43 -6.15
C ASN A 5 -9.07 27.09 -6.24
N GLY A 6 -8.34 26.86 -7.33
CA GLY A 6 -7.00 27.44 -7.51
C GLY A 6 -6.97 28.98 -7.36
N THR A 7 -8.10 29.65 -7.59
CA THR A 7 -8.31 31.08 -7.32
C THR A 7 -8.26 31.44 -5.84
N ASP A 8 -8.84 30.63 -4.95
CA ASP A 8 -8.83 30.91 -3.51
C ASP A 8 -7.39 30.85 -2.96
N LEU A 9 -6.59 29.91 -3.46
CA LEU A 9 -5.20 29.75 -3.03
C LEU A 9 -4.32 30.93 -3.47
N ILE A 10 -4.60 31.50 -4.65
CA ILE A 10 -3.93 32.71 -5.15
C ILE A 10 -4.30 33.91 -4.27
N GLU A 11 -5.58 34.07 -3.91
CA GLU A 11 -6.04 35.15 -3.03
C GLU A 11 -5.39 35.07 -1.65
N LEU A 12 -5.38 33.88 -1.01
CA LEU A 12 -4.70 33.68 0.27
C LEU A 12 -3.19 33.95 0.18
N THR A 13 -2.53 33.50 -0.90
CA THR A 13 -1.10 33.75 -1.11
C THR A 13 -0.83 35.26 -1.21
N ALA A 14 -1.64 35.98 -1.98
CA ALA A 14 -1.51 37.42 -2.15
C ALA A 14 -1.71 38.18 -0.83
N GLU A 15 -2.69 37.79 -0.02
CA GLU A 15 -2.95 38.38 1.29
C GLU A 15 -1.75 38.21 2.24
N ILE A 16 -1.22 36.99 2.35
CA ILE A 16 -0.06 36.68 3.20
C ILE A 16 1.17 37.50 2.80
N ILE A 17 1.45 37.58 1.50
CA ILE A 17 2.63 38.30 1.00
C ILE A 17 2.47 39.81 1.16
N SER A 18 1.27 40.34 0.98
CA SER A 18 0.99 41.76 1.23
C SER A 18 1.25 42.14 2.69
N ALA A 19 0.85 41.28 3.64
CA ALA A 19 1.12 41.46 5.06
C ALA A 19 2.63 41.32 5.37
N TYR A 20 3.32 40.37 4.74
CA TYR A 20 4.75 40.16 4.95
C TYR A 20 5.59 41.34 4.44
N VAL A 21 5.34 41.81 3.21
CA VAL A 21 6.09 42.93 2.59
C VAL A 21 5.74 44.28 3.21
N SER A 22 4.53 44.46 3.75
CA SER A 22 4.18 45.70 4.46
C SER A 22 4.92 45.87 5.79
N ASN A 23 5.37 44.77 6.40
CA ASN A 23 6.03 44.79 7.71
C ASN A 23 7.52 44.38 7.64
N ASN A 24 8.04 44.00 6.47
CA ASN A 24 9.42 43.57 6.27
C ASN A 24 10.02 44.18 4.99
N SER A 25 11.32 44.51 5.02
CA SER A 25 12.03 44.97 3.82
C SER A 25 12.52 43.78 3.01
N VAL A 26 11.93 43.57 1.83
CA VAL A 26 12.26 42.46 0.92
C VAL A 26 12.96 43.00 -0.33
N THR A 27 14.02 42.33 -0.78
CA THR A 27 14.70 42.71 -2.02
C THR A 27 13.86 42.30 -3.24
N LYS A 28 14.11 42.93 -4.39
CA LYS A 28 13.40 42.56 -5.63
C LYS A 28 13.73 41.14 -6.09
N GLU A 29 14.93 40.66 -5.77
CA GLU A 29 15.39 39.31 -6.09
C GLU A 29 14.65 38.24 -5.28
N ASP A 30 14.33 38.52 -4.01
CA ASP A 30 13.69 37.58 -3.09
C ASP A 30 12.15 37.53 -3.23
N LEU A 31 11.53 38.52 -3.88
CA LEU A 31 10.06 38.53 -4.02
C LEU A 31 9.54 37.32 -4.79
N SER A 32 10.20 36.93 -5.87
CA SER A 32 9.74 35.80 -6.69
C SER A 32 9.87 34.46 -5.99
N SER A 33 10.94 34.25 -5.20
CA SER A 33 11.14 33.02 -4.43
C SER A 33 10.11 32.91 -3.31
N ILE A 34 9.87 33.99 -2.55
CA ILE A 34 8.90 34.00 -1.46
C ILE A 34 7.47 33.72 -1.96
N ILE A 35 7.08 34.26 -3.13
CA ILE A 35 5.78 33.96 -3.73
C ILE A 35 5.64 32.47 -4.05
N ALA A 36 6.68 31.87 -4.65
CA ALA A 36 6.68 30.46 -4.98
C ALA A 36 6.60 29.58 -3.72
N ASP A 37 7.40 29.89 -2.69
CA ASP A 37 7.48 29.12 -1.46
C ASP A 37 6.15 29.12 -0.69
N VAL A 38 5.49 30.28 -0.57
CA VAL A 38 4.20 30.40 0.14
C VAL A 38 3.10 29.68 -0.63
N HIS A 39 3.04 29.86 -1.95
CA HIS A 39 2.07 29.18 -2.80
C HIS A 39 2.24 27.65 -2.75
N GLU A 40 3.49 27.16 -2.80
CA GLU A 40 3.80 25.74 -2.67
C GLU A 40 3.43 25.20 -1.28
N ALA A 41 3.74 25.93 -0.21
CA ALA A 41 3.40 25.54 1.15
C ALA A 41 1.88 25.44 1.35
N LEU A 42 1.12 26.41 0.85
CA LEU A 42 -0.35 26.38 0.87
C LEU A 42 -0.90 25.24 0.02
N SER A 43 -0.37 25.04 -1.18
CA SER A 43 -0.80 23.95 -2.08
C SER A 43 -0.60 22.59 -1.43
N LYS A 44 0.57 22.35 -0.81
CA LYS A 44 0.86 21.14 -0.04
C LYS A 44 -0.03 20.98 1.19
N ALA A 45 -0.38 22.07 1.88
CA ALA A 45 -1.27 22.02 3.04
C ALA A 45 -2.74 21.74 2.65
N THR A 46 -3.18 22.24 1.48
CA THR A 46 -4.51 21.95 0.93
C THR A 46 -4.61 20.56 0.31
N GLN A 47 -3.48 20.01 -0.17
CA GLN A 47 -3.40 18.60 -0.47
C GLN A 47 -3.52 17.84 0.87
N ARG A 48 -4.66 17.19 1.09
CA ARG A 48 -4.76 16.17 2.14
C ARG A 48 -3.56 15.23 1.97
N PRO A 49 -2.93 14.73 3.06
CA PRO A 49 -2.00 13.61 2.97
C PRO A 49 -2.78 12.36 2.55
N GLY A 50 -3.14 12.31 1.28
CA GLY A 50 -3.84 11.26 0.59
C GLY A 50 -2.96 10.85 -0.56
N GLN A 51 -2.28 9.72 -0.36
CA GLN A 51 -1.28 9.13 -1.25
C GLN A 51 0.07 9.84 -1.11
N ILE A 52 0.86 9.50 -0.10
CA ILE A 52 2.01 8.61 -0.40
C ILE A 52 1.71 7.87 -1.71
N GLU A 53 2.30 8.31 -2.81
CA GLU A 53 2.52 7.47 -3.97
C GLU A 53 3.09 6.16 -3.43
N ARG A 54 2.20 5.19 -3.21
CA ARG A 54 2.57 3.82 -2.96
C ARG A 54 3.20 3.46 -4.28
N GLU A 55 4.52 3.61 -4.36
CA GLU A 55 5.37 3.14 -5.45
C GLU A 55 4.67 1.91 -5.99
N GLU A 56 4.18 2.03 -7.23
CA GLU A 56 3.40 0.99 -7.87
C GLU A 56 4.08 -0.33 -7.52
N LEU A 57 3.41 -1.11 -6.66
CA LEU A 57 3.95 -2.35 -6.14
C LEU A 57 4.04 -3.27 -7.34
N ARG A 58 5.12 -3.12 -8.11
CA ARG A 58 5.44 -3.94 -9.26
C ARG A 58 5.56 -5.32 -8.65
N PRO A 59 4.62 -6.23 -8.96
CA PRO A 59 4.58 -7.52 -8.29
C PRO A 59 5.96 -8.14 -8.47
N ALA A 60 6.62 -8.48 -7.35
CA ALA A 60 8.01 -8.95 -7.35
C ALA A 60 8.23 -10.12 -8.33
N VAL A 61 7.15 -10.85 -8.62
CA VAL A 61 7.03 -11.82 -9.70
C VAL A 61 5.64 -11.76 -10.31
N ALA A 62 5.51 -12.10 -11.60
CA ALA A 62 4.19 -12.31 -12.20
C ALA A 62 3.36 -13.31 -11.38
N VAL A 63 2.08 -13.04 -11.16
CA VAL A 63 1.15 -13.89 -10.38
C VAL A 63 1.14 -15.36 -10.83
N LYS A 64 1.42 -15.63 -12.11
CA LYS A 64 1.54 -17.01 -12.63
C LYS A 64 2.81 -17.74 -12.17
N LYS A 65 3.86 -17.01 -11.78
CA LYS A 65 5.15 -17.53 -11.31
C LYS A 65 5.31 -17.48 -9.79
N SER A 66 4.35 -16.92 -9.06
CA SER A 66 4.41 -16.85 -7.60
C SER A 66 4.11 -18.19 -6.92
N VAL A 67 3.42 -19.12 -7.59
CA VAL A 67 3.13 -20.46 -7.07
C VAL A 67 4.04 -21.47 -7.74
N THR A 68 4.86 -22.15 -6.96
CA THR A 68 5.61 -23.33 -7.39
C THR A 68 5.21 -24.54 -6.53
N PRO A 69 5.46 -25.79 -6.99
CA PRO A 69 5.09 -27.00 -6.24
C PRO A 69 5.66 -27.02 -4.82
N ASP A 70 6.90 -26.54 -4.64
CA ASP A 70 7.63 -26.62 -3.37
C ASP A 70 7.60 -25.32 -2.54
N TYR A 71 7.38 -24.17 -3.18
CA TYR A 71 7.34 -22.87 -2.50
C TYR A 71 6.38 -21.88 -3.15
N ILE A 72 5.90 -20.94 -2.36
CA ILE A 72 5.11 -19.79 -2.80
C ILE A 72 5.90 -18.50 -2.55
N VAL A 73 5.89 -17.59 -3.51
CA VAL A 73 6.57 -16.30 -3.45
C VAL A 73 5.58 -15.24 -2.96
N CYS A 74 5.99 -14.44 -1.98
CA CYS A 74 5.23 -13.27 -1.55
C CYS A 74 5.32 -12.18 -2.63
N LEU A 75 4.19 -11.61 -3.04
CA LEU A 75 4.13 -10.53 -4.02
C LEU A 75 4.55 -9.19 -3.41
N GLU A 76 4.50 -9.05 -2.08
CA GLU A 76 4.97 -7.85 -1.37
C GLU A 76 6.49 -7.83 -1.17
N ASP A 77 7.12 -8.94 -0.78
CA ASP A 77 8.57 -8.97 -0.50
C ASP A 77 9.43 -9.68 -1.56
N GLY A 78 8.84 -10.47 -2.46
CA GLY A 78 9.57 -11.36 -3.37
C GLY A 78 10.24 -12.58 -2.70
N LYS A 79 10.03 -12.80 -1.40
CA LYS A 79 10.63 -13.92 -0.65
C LYS A 79 9.85 -15.22 -0.84
N LYS A 80 10.57 -16.35 -0.79
CA LYS A 80 10.04 -17.72 -0.96
C LYS A 80 9.65 -18.33 0.39
N PHE A 81 8.45 -18.87 0.48
CA PHE A 81 7.93 -19.51 1.69
C PHE A 81 7.24 -20.83 1.36
N LYS A 82 7.18 -21.76 2.30
CA LYS A 82 6.31 -22.96 2.17
C LYS A 82 4.84 -22.62 2.46
N SER A 83 4.61 -21.67 3.37
CA SER A 83 3.28 -21.15 3.72
C SER A 83 3.30 -19.63 3.79
N LEU A 84 2.48 -18.97 2.97
CA LEU A 84 2.37 -17.51 2.95
C LEU A 84 1.49 -16.99 4.11
N LYS A 85 0.53 -17.78 4.59
CA LYS A 85 -0.42 -17.40 5.66
C LYS A 85 0.25 -16.85 6.93
N ARG A 86 1.33 -17.49 7.41
CA ARG A 86 2.05 -17.02 8.61
C ARG A 86 2.73 -15.68 8.36
N HIS A 87 3.35 -15.54 7.20
CA HIS A 87 4.08 -14.35 6.80
C HIS A 87 3.15 -13.13 6.70
N LEU A 88 2.00 -13.29 6.03
CA LEU A 88 0.99 -12.23 5.91
C LEU A 88 0.50 -11.73 7.27
N ARG A 89 0.22 -12.64 8.20
CA ARG A 89 -0.28 -12.26 9.52
C ARG A 89 0.79 -11.60 10.39
N THR A 90 2.04 -12.06 10.34
CA THR A 90 3.11 -11.54 11.22
C THR A 90 3.70 -10.23 10.71
N HIS A 91 3.90 -10.09 9.40
CA HIS A 91 4.57 -8.91 8.83
C HIS A 91 3.59 -7.82 8.38
N TYR A 92 2.43 -8.22 7.87
CA TYR A 92 1.48 -7.30 7.26
C TYR A 92 0.16 -7.20 8.03
N ASN A 93 -0.04 -8.06 9.04
CA ASN A 93 -1.31 -8.21 9.75
C ASN A 93 -2.51 -8.38 8.80
N LEU A 94 -2.27 -9.01 7.64
CA LEU A 94 -3.28 -9.21 6.59
C LEU A 94 -3.83 -10.64 6.62
N SER A 95 -5.13 -10.75 6.39
CA SER A 95 -5.79 -12.02 6.13
C SER A 95 -5.51 -12.52 4.70
N PRO A 96 -5.59 -13.83 4.46
CA PRO A 96 -5.44 -14.38 3.12
C PRO A 96 -6.44 -13.81 2.10
N GLU A 97 -7.65 -13.43 2.53
CA GLU A 97 -8.68 -12.82 1.68
C GLU A 97 -8.32 -11.39 1.30
N GLU A 98 -8.00 -10.56 2.30
CA GLU A 98 -7.53 -9.19 2.09
C GLU A 98 -6.31 -9.14 1.16
N TYR A 99 -5.39 -10.10 1.29
CA TYR A 99 -4.24 -10.20 0.39
C TYR A 99 -4.65 -10.56 -1.05
N ARG A 100 -5.67 -11.38 -1.27
CA ARG A 100 -6.19 -11.67 -2.62
C ARG A 100 -6.86 -10.44 -3.21
N GLU A 101 -7.68 -9.74 -2.44
CA GLU A 101 -8.36 -8.53 -2.89
C GLU A 101 -7.33 -7.43 -3.24
N LYS A 102 -6.32 -7.25 -2.38
CA LYS A 102 -5.23 -6.28 -2.58
C LYS A 102 -4.48 -6.50 -3.89
N TRP A 103 -4.32 -7.76 -4.30
CA TRP A 103 -3.56 -8.14 -5.50
C TRP A 103 -4.43 -8.60 -6.67
N GLY A 104 -5.76 -8.52 -6.57
CA GLY A 104 -6.69 -8.99 -7.60
C GLY A 104 -6.54 -10.49 -7.92
N LEU A 105 -6.16 -11.31 -6.94
CA LEU A 105 -5.90 -12.73 -7.13
C LEU A 105 -7.21 -13.54 -7.22
N PRO A 106 -7.25 -14.63 -8.00
CA PRO A 106 -8.38 -15.54 -8.01
C PRO A 106 -8.65 -16.12 -6.62
N HIS A 107 -9.91 -16.40 -6.31
CA HIS A 107 -10.29 -17.04 -5.04
C HIS A 107 -9.61 -18.41 -4.84
N ASP A 108 -9.37 -19.14 -5.94
CA ASP A 108 -8.69 -20.43 -5.97
C ASP A 108 -7.16 -20.34 -5.74
N TYR A 109 -6.61 -19.13 -5.59
CA TYR A 109 -5.16 -18.95 -5.43
C TYR A 109 -4.66 -19.63 -4.13
N PRO A 110 -3.72 -20.58 -4.23
CA PRO A 110 -3.20 -21.30 -3.08
C PRO A 110 -2.29 -20.38 -2.26
N MET A 111 -2.46 -20.39 -0.93
CA MET A 111 -1.65 -19.58 0.00
C MET A 111 -0.49 -20.35 0.63
N VAL A 112 -0.29 -21.58 0.16
CA VAL A 112 0.64 -22.56 0.67
C VAL A 112 1.09 -23.37 -0.54
N ALA A 113 2.36 -23.80 -0.57
CA ALA A 113 2.87 -24.62 -1.66
C ALA A 113 2.03 -25.91 -1.82
N PRO A 114 1.63 -26.31 -3.04
CA PRO A 114 0.80 -27.49 -3.27
C PRO A 114 1.37 -28.79 -2.67
N ASN A 115 2.67 -29.06 -2.80
CA ASN A 115 3.29 -30.26 -2.21
C ASN A 115 3.19 -30.25 -0.68
N TYR A 116 3.38 -29.08 -0.06
CA TYR A 116 3.27 -28.93 1.39
C TYR A 116 1.81 -29.10 1.86
N ALA A 117 0.84 -28.58 1.10
CA ALA A 117 -0.58 -28.77 1.38
C ALA A 117 -0.99 -30.25 1.24
N GLN A 118 -0.52 -30.95 0.21
CA GLN A 118 -0.76 -32.38 -0.01
C GLN A 118 -0.15 -33.24 1.10
N ALA A 119 1.11 -33.03 1.46
CA ALA A 119 1.78 -33.76 2.54
C ALA A 119 1.06 -33.58 3.87
N ARG A 120 0.63 -32.35 4.19
CA ARG A 120 -0.12 -32.06 5.42
C ARG A 120 -1.53 -32.64 5.39
N SER A 121 -2.20 -32.66 4.24
CA SER A 121 -3.51 -33.29 4.05
C SER A 121 -3.44 -34.81 4.18
N ALA A 122 -2.41 -35.45 3.60
CA ALA A 122 -2.17 -36.88 3.73
C ALA A 122 -1.91 -37.27 5.18
N LEU A 123 -1.06 -36.52 5.89
CA LEU A 123 -0.80 -36.72 7.32
C LEU A 123 -2.08 -36.54 8.15
N ALA A 124 -2.89 -35.52 7.85
CA ALA A 124 -4.16 -35.30 8.55
C ALA A 124 -5.15 -36.46 8.37
N LYS A 125 -5.27 -36.99 7.13
CA LYS A 125 -6.08 -38.18 6.85
C LYS A 125 -5.56 -39.41 7.58
N GLN A 126 -4.23 -39.60 7.61
CA GLN A 126 -3.58 -40.69 8.35
C GLN A 126 -3.77 -40.57 9.86
N MET A 127 -3.82 -39.35 10.39
CA MET A 127 -4.04 -39.06 11.82
C MET A 127 -5.52 -38.97 12.23
N GLY A 128 -6.47 -39.33 11.35
CA GLY A 128 -7.88 -39.53 11.72
C GLY A 128 -8.79 -38.30 11.60
N LEU A 129 -8.40 -37.25 10.87
CA LEU A 129 -9.31 -36.17 10.49
C LEU A 129 -10.26 -36.65 9.38
N GLY A 130 -11.34 -37.35 9.77
CA GLY A 130 -12.36 -37.85 8.85
C GLY A 130 -13.09 -39.13 9.28
N THR A 131 -12.67 -39.81 10.36
CA THR A 131 -13.47 -40.90 10.93
C THR A 131 -14.64 -40.30 11.70
N ARG A 132 -15.77 -40.15 11.01
CA ARG A 132 -17.10 -40.03 11.63
C ARG A 132 -17.18 -41.11 12.71
N ARG A 133 -17.33 -40.72 13.98
CA ARG A 133 -17.79 -41.63 15.02
C ARG A 133 -19.19 -42.07 14.60
N GLU A 134 -19.31 -43.26 14.01
CA GLU A 134 -20.59 -43.95 13.90
C GLU A 134 -20.89 -44.59 15.27
N LYS A 135 -21.69 -43.88 16.07
CA LYS A 135 -22.81 -44.36 16.89
C LYS A 135 -23.31 -43.25 17.80
#